data_AF-A0A519PCS7-F1
#
_entry.id   AF-A0A519PCS7-F1
#
_cell.length_a   1.000
_cell.length_b   1.000
_cell.length_c   1.000
_cell.angle_alpha   90.00
_cell.angle_beta   90.00
_cell.angle_gamma   90.00
#
_symmetry.space_group_name_H-M   'P 1'
#
loop_
_entity.id
_entity.type
_entity.pdbx_description
1 polymer ?
#
loop_
_entity_poly.entity_id
_entity_poly.type
_entity_poly.pdbx_seq_one_letter_code
_entity_poly.pdbx_strand_id
1 'polypeptide(L)' 'MDAASPEVLDAPMDPLDVVEHVLNAENLPFDRTDDGDLAFALAGDWKDYELWFAWRPEG' A
#
# COMPACT_ATOMS: atom_id res chain seq x y z
N MET A 1 -5.93 29.97 -6.84
CA MET A 1 -6.78 28.76 -6.89
C MET A 1 -6.04 27.80 -7.79
N ASP A 2 -5.05 27.14 -7.21
CA ASP A 2 -4.23 26.16 -7.90
C ASP A 2 -5.11 24.93 -8.11
N ALA A 3 -5.75 24.88 -9.28
CA ALA A 3 -6.45 23.71 -9.73
C ALA A 3 -5.38 22.61 -9.83
N ALA A 4 -5.44 21.62 -8.93
CA ALA A 4 -4.57 20.46 -8.98
C ALA A 4 -4.61 19.91 -10.40
N SER A 5 -3.48 20.02 -11.13
CA SER A 5 -3.40 19.58 -12.52
C SER A 5 -3.77 18.09 -12.56
N PRO A 6 -4.72 17.66 -13.41
CA PRO A 6 -5.14 16.25 -13.47
C PRO A 6 -4.03 15.31 -13.96
N GLU A 7 -2.88 15.86 -14.36
CA GLU A 7 -1.70 15.14 -14.84
C GLU A 7 -0.97 14.34 -13.74
N VAL A 8 -1.36 14.46 -12.47
CA VAL A 8 -0.82 13.61 -11.38
C VAL A 8 -1.51 12.25 -11.29
N LEU A 9 -2.63 12.04 -11.99
CA LEU A 9 -3.41 10.80 -11.95
C LEU A 9 -3.02 9.75 -13.01
N ASP A 10 -2.13 10.08 -13.95
CA ASP A 10 -1.75 9.21 -15.07
C ASP A 10 -0.37 8.56 -14.90
N ALA A 11 0.33 8.84 -13.80
CA ALA A 11 1.43 7.96 -13.40
C ALA A 11 0.80 6.63 -12.98
N PRO A 12 1.33 5.46 -13.41
CA PRO A 12 0.93 4.17 -12.84
C PRO A 12 1.29 4.19 -11.36
N MET A 13 0.40 4.72 -10.54
CA MET A 13 0.58 4.79 -9.10
C MET A 13 0.30 3.38 -8.59
N ASP A 14 1.34 2.71 -8.11
CA ASP A 14 1.19 1.42 -7.48
C ASP A 14 0.35 1.63 -6.20
N PRO A 15 -0.86 1.09 -6.09
CA PRO A 15 -1.69 1.27 -4.91
C PRO A 15 -1.03 0.67 -3.66
N LEU A 16 -0.07 -0.25 -3.84
CA LEU A 16 0.79 -0.75 -2.78
C LEU A 16 1.66 0.36 -2.17
N ASP A 17 2.11 1.36 -2.94
CA ASP A 17 2.89 2.48 -2.42
C ASP A 17 2.11 3.29 -1.38
N VAL A 18 0.80 3.44 -1.59
CA VAL A 18 -0.10 4.11 -0.64
C VAL A 18 -0.20 3.30 0.64
N VAL A 19 -0.31 1.98 0.53
CA VAL A 19 -0.35 1.06 1.68
C VAL A 19 0.97 1.11 2.46
N GLU A 20 2.11 1.04 1.77
CA GLU A 20 3.43 1.19 2.39
C GLU A 20 3.61 2.53 3.11
N HIS A 21 3.11 3.62 2.53
CA HIS A 21 3.18 4.94 3.15
C HIS A 21 2.45 4.96 4.48
N VAL A 22 1.24 4.39 4.54
CA VAL A 22 0.45 4.26 5.77
C VAL A 22 1.16 3.36 6.78
N LEU A 23 1.68 2.21 6.34
CA LEU A 23 2.38 1.28 7.23
C LEU A 23 3.65 1.90 7.82
N ASN A 24 4.41 2.67 7.05
CA ASN A 24 5.55 3.43 7.56
C ASN A 24 5.11 4.52 8.56
N ALA A 25 4.03 5.23 8.29
CA ALA A 25 3.51 6.27 9.20
C ALA A 25 3.07 5.68 10.54
N GLU A 26 2.48 4.49 10.52
CA GLU A 26 2.09 3.73 11.72
C GLU A 26 3.27 2.94 12.32
N ASN A 27 4.46 3.01 11.72
CA ASN A 27 5.67 2.29 12.12
C ASN A 27 5.44 0.77 12.26
N LEU A 28 4.65 0.22 11.33
CA LEU A 28 4.32 -1.20 11.26
C LEU A 28 5.30 -1.93 10.32
N PRO A 29 5.74 -3.15 10.70
CA PRO A 29 6.55 -3.97 9.82
C PRO A 29 5.69 -4.53 8.68
N PHE A 30 6.24 -4.50 7.47
CA PHE A 30 5.62 -5.07 6.28
C PHE A 30 6.69 -5.65 5.36
N ASP A 31 6.29 -6.59 4.51
CA ASP A 31 7.12 -7.26 3.53
C ASP A 31 6.52 -7.02 2.14
N ARG A 32 7.26 -6.33 1.27
CA ARG A 32 6.86 -6.10 -0.13
C ARG A 32 7.71 -7.00 -1.02
N THR A 33 7.05 -7.74 -1.91
CA THR A 33 7.69 -8.60 -2.91
C THR A 33 7.74 -7.88 -4.26
N ASP A 34 8.73 -8.24 -5.09
CA ASP A 34 8.83 -7.76 -6.47
C ASP A 34 7.70 -8.30 -7.39
N ASP A 35 6.87 -9.26 -6.94
CA ASP A 35 5.71 -9.78 -7.70
C ASP A 35 4.49 -8.86 -7.59
N GLY A 36 4.59 -7.75 -6.84
CA GLY A 36 3.45 -6.90 -6.52
C GLY A 36 2.60 -7.48 -5.41
N ASP A 37 3.21 -8.21 -4.47
CA ASP A 37 2.56 -8.59 -3.22
C ASP A 37 3.09 -7.73 -2.06
N LEU A 38 2.21 -7.46 -1.11
CA LEU A 38 2.51 -6.76 0.12
C LEU A 38 1.85 -7.51 1.28
N ALA A 39 2.65 -7.91 2.26
CA ALA A 39 2.24 -8.62 3.45
C ALA A 39 2.50 -7.77 4.70
N PHE A 40 1.54 -7.69 5.62
CA PHE A 40 1.77 -7.09 6.93
C PHE A 40 0.89 -7.69 8.01
N ALA A 41 1.28 -7.49 9.26
CA ALA A 41 0.51 -7.89 10.42
C ALA A 41 0.09 -6.67 11.25
N LEU A 42 -1.21 -6.56 11.52
CA LEU A 42 -1.76 -5.56 12.43
C LEU A 42 -2.02 -6.20 13.80
N ALA A 43 -1.34 -5.70 14.82
CA ALA A 43 -1.58 -6.13 16.20
C ALA A 43 -2.97 -5.66 16.64
N GLY A 44 -3.90 -6.59 16.77
CA GLY A 44 -5.24 -6.32 17.27
C GLY A 44 -5.38 -6.66 18.75
N ASP A 45 -6.33 -6.02 19.44
CA ASP A 45 -6.67 -6.29 20.85
C ASP A 45 -6.98 -7.77 21.15
N TRP A 46 -7.47 -8.52 20.15
CA TRP A 46 -7.78 -9.94 20.29
C TRP A 46 -6.66 -10.82 19.74
N LYS A 47 -6.26 -10.59 18.50
CA LYS A 47 -5.27 -11.39 17.76
C LYS A 47 -4.58 -10.51 16.73
N ASP A 48 -3.37 -10.89 16.36
CA ASP A 48 -2.69 -10.35 15.20
C ASP A 48 -3.44 -10.72 13.91
N TYR A 49 -3.72 -9.70 13.09
CA TYR A 49 -4.35 -9.83 11.79
C TYR A 49 -3.28 -9.76 10.71
N GLU A 50 -3.01 -10.87 10.04
CA GLU A 50 -2.18 -10.87 8.83
C GLU A 50 -3.05 -10.50 7.62
N LEU A 51 -2.59 -9.50 6.86
CA LEU A 51 -3.21 -9.06 5.61
C LEU A 51 -2.20 -9.19 4.47
N TRP A 52 -2.70 -9.69 3.33
CA TRP A 52 -1.97 -9.77 2.07
C TRP A 52 -2.72 -8.97 1.00
N PHE A 53 -2.01 -8.04 0.37
CA PHE A 53 -2.46 -7.30 -0.79
C PHE A 53 -1.63 -7.71 -1.99
N ALA A 54 -2.29 -8.05 -3.09
CA ALA A 54 -1.64 -8.33 -4.37
C ALA A 54 -2.19 -7.36 -5.40
N TRP A 55 -1.32 -6.59 -6.04
CA TRP A 55 -1.70 -5.68 -7.12
C TRP A 55 -1.04 -6.09 -8.42
N ARG A 56 -1.86 -6.30 -9.45
CA ARG A 56 -1.41 -6.66 -10.79
C ARG A 56 -2.06 -5.71 -11.79
N PRO A 57 -1.30 -4.79 -12.41
CA PRO A 57 -1.85 -3.84 -13.37
C PRO A 57 -2.32 -4.51 -14.68
N GLU A 58 -1.90 -5.76 -14.93
CA GLU A 58 -2.17 -6.51 -16.18
C GLU A 58 -3.29 -7.57 -16.06
N GLY A 59 -4.30 -7.31 -15.22
CA GLY A 59 -5.49 -8.17 -15.07
C GLY A 59 -6.58 -7.93 -16.12
#